data_AF-A0A3D1V2H2-F1
#
_entry.id   AF-A0A3D1V2H2-F1
#
_cell.length_a   1.000
_cell.length_b   1.000
_cell.length_c   1.000
_cell.angle_alpha   90.00
_cell.angle_beta   90.00
_cell.angle_gamma   90.00
#
_symmetry.space_group_name_H-M   'P 1'
#
loop_
_entity.id
_entity.type
_entity.pdbx_description
1 polymer ?
#
loop_
_entity_poly.entity_id
_entity_poly.type
_entity_poly.pdbx_seq_one_letter_code
_entity_poly.pdbx_strand_id
1 'polypeptide(L)'
;WDDVTGVALGPVGGMPCLPTLAGGREDLIHDVLRREGWKRLVDKQLGFAQAMEAIPPGEALKRGLLDSLGFTRNRVGMEAVADRAPLVALEQAAAAGLAEARGMLLSIAGFLPLAPAHAMLADLTPADAAAAEQAGADLTRDWRLDQVEGGVWVLNRVRPANHPVRRLAAFADILRVAATDGLLGTMLAIPVDRPDAWRRWLLAASPRLGRSRADQIAVNV
;
A
#
# COMPACT_ATOMS: atom_id res chain seq x y z
N TRP A 1 28.58 -41.07 18.39
CA TRP A 1 28.61 -39.93 19.34
C TRP A 1 29.54 -38.87 18.76
N ASP A 2 29.38 -38.53 17.49
CA ASP A 2 28.34 -37.66 16.89
C ASP A 2 28.88 -36.24 16.80
N ASP A 3 29.57 -36.05 15.69
CA ASP A 3 30.04 -34.81 15.11
C ASP A 3 28.82 -34.02 14.59
N VAL A 4 28.31 -33.10 15.40
CA VAL A 4 27.23 -32.19 14.98
C VAL A 4 27.86 -31.09 14.15
N THR A 5 28.01 -31.36 12.85
CA THR A 5 28.23 -30.33 11.84
C THR A 5 27.01 -29.40 11.84
N GLY A 6 27.20 -28.21 12.40
CA GLY A 6 26.19 -27.15 12.36
C GLY A 6 25.83 -26.87 10.90
N VAL A 7 24.60 -27.19 10.51
CA VAL A 7 24.04 -26.76 9.22
C VAL A 7 23.98 -25.25 9.25
N ALA A 8 24.94 -24.60 8.59
CA ALA A 8 24.86 -23.18 8.28
C ALA A 8 23.68 -23.00 7.32
N LEU A 9 22.53 -22.66 7.86
CA LEU A 9 21.42 -22.16 7.06
C LEU A 9 21.90 -20.88 6.39
N GLY A 10 22.26 -20.98 5.10
CA GLY A 10 22.54 -19.82 4.26
C GLY A 10 21.41 -18.81 4.33
N PRO A 11 21.62 -17.56 3.85
CA PRO A 11 20.62 -16.50 3.93
C PRO A 11 19.28 -17.00 3.37
N VAL A 12 18.30 -17.18 4.26
CA VAL A 12 16.95 -17.58 3.89
C VAL A 12 16.37 -16.47 3.03
N GLY A 13 16.36 -16.67 1.72
CA GLY A 13 15.85 -15.70 0.73
C GLY A 13 16.84 -15.23 -0.35
N GLY A 14 18.06 -15.76 -0.42
CA GLY A 14 19.06 -15.35 -1.42
C GLY A 14 19.13 -16.18 -2.70
N MET A 15 18.75 -17.47 -2.65
CA MET A 15 18.76 -18.34 -3.83
C MET A 15 17.33 -18.52 -4.36
N PRO A 16 17.10 -18.45 -5.68
CA PRO A 16 15.81 -18.82 -6.25
C PRO A 16 15.53 -20.25 -5.80
N CYS A 17 14.44 -20.43 -5.05
CA CYS A 17 14.01 -21.75 -4.60
C CYS A 17 13.64 -22.67 -5.78
N LEU A 18 13.56 -22.12 -6.99
CA LEU A 18 13.03 -22.76 -8.18
C LEU A 18 13.80 -24.02 -8.61
N PRO A 19 15.14 -24.05 -8.73
CA PRO A 19 15.84 -25.27 -9.17
C PRO A 19 15.67 -26.42 -8.15
N THR A 20 15.66 -26.09 -6.87
CA THR A 20 15.45 -27.07 -5.78
C THR A 20 14.00 -27.54 -5.68
N LEU A 21 13.02 -26.66 -5.92
CA LEU A 21 11.59 -26.99 -5.90
C LEU A 21 11.12 -27.70 -7.19
N ALA A 22 11.77 -27.41 -8.33
CA ALA A 22 11.39 -27.94 -9.63
C ALA A 22 11.82 -29.39 -9.82
N GLY A 23 12.95 -29.79 -9.24
CA GLY A 23 13.49 -31.13 -9.40
C GLY A 23 13.72 -31.48 -10.87
N GLY A 24 14.26 -30.54 -11.67
CA GLY A 24 14.49 -30.71 -13.10
C GLY A 24 13.26 -30.50 -13.99
N ARG A 25 12.20 -29.85 -13.47
CA ARG A 25 10.96 -29.51 -14.22
C ARG A 25 10.72 -28.00 -14.26
N GLU A 26 11.79 -27.24 -14.38
CA GLU A 26 11.76 -25.78 -14.35
C GLU A 26 10.80 -25.22 -15.40
N ASP A 27 10.85 -25.76 -16.62
CA ASP A 27 9.97 -25.35 -17.73
C ASP A 27 8.49 -25.54 -17.40
N LEU A 28 8.13 -26.69 -16.80
CA LEU A 28 6.76 -26.96 -16.38
C LEU A 28 6.29 -25.96 -15.31
N ILE A 29 7.16 -25.63 -14.33
CA ILE A 29 6.82 -24.64 -13.31
C ILE A 29 6.70 -23.24 -13.93
N HIS A 30 7.60 -22.87 -14.83
CA HIS A 30 7.51 -21.61 -15.56
C HIS A 30 6.20 -21.48 -16.35
N ASP A 31 5.77 -22.54 -17.03
CA ASP A 31 4.53 -22.56 -17.79
C ASP A 31 3.30 -22.43 -16.89
N VAL A 32 3.27 -23.13 -15.75
CA VAL A 32 2.21 -22.98 -14.76
C VAL A 32 2.18 -21.56 -14.20
N LEU A 33 3.31 -21.02 -13.75
CA LEU A 33 3.39 -19.65 -13.23
C LEU A 33 2.98 -18.61 -14.27
N ARG A 34 3.37 -18.79 -15.53
CA ARG A 34 2.98 -17.91 -16.63
C ARG A 34 1.47 -17.94 -16.84
N ARG A 35 0.87 -19.14 -16.92
CA ARG A 35 -0.58 -19.29 -17.13
C ARG A 35 -1.40 -18.71 -15.99
N GLU A 36 -1.08 -19.06 -14.74
CA GLU A 36 -1.81 -18.55 -13.58
C GLU A 36 -1.58 -17.04 -13.38
N GLY A 37 -0.39 -16.55 -13.72
CA GLY A 37 -0.07 -15.13 -13.75
C GLY A 37 -0.92 -14.36 -14.77
N TRP A 38 -1.04 -14.88 -15.99
CA TRP A 38 -1.91 -14.28 -17.03
C TRP A 38 -3.37 -14.26 -16.59
N LYS A 39 -3.87 -15.37 -16.04
CA LYS A 39 -5.25 -15.43 -15.52
C LYS A 39 -5.49 -14.34 -14.47
N ARG A 40 -4.59 -14.23 -13.47
CA ARG A 40 -4.68 -13.20 -12.44
C ARG A 40 -4.64 -11.78 -13.01
N LEU A 41 -3.80 -11.54 -14.02
CA LEU A 41 -3.71 -10.24 -14.68
C LEU A 41 -5.02 -9.89 -15.41
N VAL A 42 -5.57 -10.83 -16.17
CA VAL A 42 -6.84 -10.65 -16.89
C VAL A 42 -7.99 -10.40 -15.92
N ASP A 43 -8.09 -11.20 -14.85
CA ASP A 43 -9.12 -11.02 -13.82
C ASP A 43 -9.05 -9.63 -13.18
N LYS A 44 -7.83 -9.11 -12.96
CA LYS A 44 -7.63 -7.75 -12.45
C LYS A 44 -8.02 -6.66 -13.44
N GLN A 45 -7.60 -6.79 -14.70
CA GLN A 45 -7.98 -5.84 -15.75
C GLN A 45 -9.50 -5.76 -15.90
N LEU A 46 -10.18 -6.90 -15.90
CA LEU A 46 -11.63 -6.96 -15.95
C LEU A 46 -12.27 -6.30 -14.73
N GLY A 47 -11.74 -6.57 -13.52
CA GLY A 47 -12.24 -5.93 -12.29
C GLY A 47 -12.12 -4.40 -12.32
N PHE A 48 -11.00 -3.86 -12.82
CA PHE A 48 -10.85 -2.42 -13.02
C PHE A 48 -11.81 -1.88 -14.10
N ALA A 49 -11.95 -2.57 -15.24
CA ALA A 49 -12.87 -2.17 -16.29
C ALA A 49 -14.31 -2.07 -15.77
N GLN A 50 -14.76 -3.09 -15.05
CA GLN A 50 -16.08 -3.12 -14.41
C GLN A 50 -16.25 -2.02 -13.37
N ALA A 51 -15.24 -1.78 -12.52
CA ALA A 51 -15.30 -0.69 -11.56
C ALA A 51 -15.47 0.67 -12.25
N MET A 52 -14.74 0.91 -13.34
CA MET A 52 -14.81 2.16 -14.09
C MET A 52 -16.14 2.40 -14.82
N GLU A 53 -17.00 1.39 -14.96
CA GLU A 53 -18.37 1.57 -15.43
C GLU A 53 -19.24 2.30 -14.38
N ALA A 54 -18.90 2.18 -13.09
CA ALA A 54 -19.70 2.71 -11.98
C ALA A 54 -19.05 3.93 -11.29
N ILE A 55 -17.72 4.03 -11.29
CA ILE A 55 -16.98 5.09 -10.58
C ILE A 55 -15.90 5.72 -11.48
N PRO A 56 -15.50 6.98 -11.22
CA PRO A 56 -14.44 7.62 -11.98
C PRO A 56 -13.11 6.83 -11.96
N PRO A 57 -12.29 6.86 -13.03
CA PRO A 57 -11.03 6.12 -13.09
C PRO A 57 -10.07 6.40 -11.94
N GLY A 58 -9.99 7.66 -11.47
CA GLY A 58 -9.16 8.01 -10.31
C GLY A 58 -9.64 7.32 -9.02
N GLU A 59 -10.95 7.21 -8.82
CA GLU A 59 -11.53 6.50 -7.67
C GLU A 59 -11.24 4.99 -7.73
N ALA A 60 -11.36 4.39 -8.93
CA ALA A 60 -11.00 3.00 -9.15
C ALA A 60 -9.50 2.76 -8.84
N LEU A 61 -8.63 3.65 -9.30
CA LEU A 61 -7.19 3.62 -9.03
C LEU A 61 -6.89 3.70 -7.52
N LYS A 62 -7.50 4.67 -6.82
CA LYS A 62 -7.36 4.84 -5.36
C LYS A 62 -7.76 3.56 -4.62
N ARG A 63 -8.90 2.96 -4.98
CA ARG A 63 -9.36 1.69 -4.40
C ARG A 63 -8.35 0.56 -4.64
N GLY A 64 -7.82 0.43 -5.86
CA GLY A 64 -6.80 -0.57 -6.19
C GLY A 64 -5.49 -0.42 -5.42
N LEU A 65 -5.05 0.81 -5.19
CA LEU A 65 -3.86 1.10 -4.38
C LEU A 65 -4.08 0.74 -2.91
N LEU A 66 -5.19 1.17 -2.31
CA LEU A 66 -5.53 0.87 -0.92
C LEU A 66 -5.71 -0.64 -0.70
N ASP A 67 -6.39 -1.34 -1.61
CA ASP A 67 -6.49 -2.81 -1.63
C ASP A 67 -5.10 -3.47 -1.59
N SER A 68 -4.21 -3.01 -2.47
CA SER A 68 -2.83 -3.50 -2.56
C SER A 68 -1.98 -3.17 -1.32
N LEU A 69 -2.32 -2.11 -0.58
CA LEU A 69 -1.68 -1.73 0.67
C LEU A 69 -2.16 -2.57 1.87
N GLY A 70 -3.41 -3.03 1.85
CA GLY A 70 -4.01 -3.82 2.93
C GLY A 70 -3.47 -5.25 3.03
N PHE A 71 -3.06 -5.81 1.89
CA PHE A 71 -2.63 -7.22 1.78
C PHE A 71 -3.67 -8.20 2.38
N THR A 72 -3.33 -9.48 2.54
CA THR A 72 -4.31 -10.49 3.02
C THR A 72 -4.95 -10.13 4.37
N ARG A 73 -4.24 -9.47 5.29
CA ARG A 73 -4.71 -9.28 6.67
C ARG A 73 -5.45 -7.98 6.95
N ASN A 74 -5.17 -6.90 6.21
CA ASN A 74 -5.78 -5.58 6.44
C ASN A 74 -6.52 -5.07 5.20
N ARG A 75 -6.87 -5.97 4.25
CA ARG A 75 -7.66 -5.65 3.06
C ARG A 75 -8.98 -4.98 3.42
N VAL A 76 -9.75 -5.58 4.32
CA VAL A 76 -11.07 -5.08 4.75
C VAL A 76 -10.98 -3.67 5.32
N GLY A 77 -9.98 -3.40 6.18
CA GLY A 77 -9.78 -2.06 6.72
C GLY A 77 -9.41 -1.03 5.66
N MET A 78 -8.53 -1.39 4.71
CA MET A 78 -8.16 -0.49 3.62
C MET A 78 -9.29 -0.24 2.62
N GLU A 79 -10.12 -1.23 2.36
CA GLU A 79 -11.35 -1.09 1.56
C GLU A 79 -12.33 -0.16 2.26
N ALA A 80 -12.53 -0.34 3.57
CA ALA A 80 -13.37 0.54 4.38
C ALA A 80 -12.87 2.01 4.39
N VAL A 81 -11.55 2.23 4.37
CA VAL A 81 -10.94 3.55 4.16
C VAL A 81 -11.23 4.07 2.75
N ALA A 82 -11.05 3.23 1.72
CA ALA A 82 -11.28 3.61 0.34
C ALA A 82 -12.73 4.05 0.06
N ASP A 83 -13.70 3.43 0.72
CA ASP A 83 -15.11 3.79 0.61
C ASP A 83 -15.44 5.12 1.30
N ARG A 84 -14.75 5.45 2.40
CA ARG A 84 -15.02 6.64 3.22
C ARG A 84 -14.21 7.87 2.83
N ALA A 85 -13.16 7.71 2.04
CA ALA A 85 -12.23 8.78 1.69
C ALA A 85 -12.36 9.17 0.21
N PRO A 86 -13.24 10.11 -0.18
CA PRO A 86 -13.31 10.59 -1.57
C PRO A 86 -11.94 11.04 -2.07
N LEU A 87 -11.55 10.64 -3.28
CA LEU A 87 -10.23 10.96 -3.83
C LEU A 87 -10.00 12.47 -3.88
N VAL A 88 -11.02 13.23 -4.29
CA VAL A 88 -10.94 14.69 -4.36
C VAL A 88 -10.58 15.32 -3.00
N ALA A 89 -11.11 14.77 -1.90
CA ALA A 89 -10.83 15.24 -0.55
C ALA A 89 -9.37 14.94 -0.16
N LEU A 90 -8.91 13.72 -0.49
CA LEU A 90 -7.55 13.29 -0.24
C LEU A 90 -6.52 14.12 -1.05
N GLU A 91 -6.83 14.44 -2.30
CA GLU A 91 -5.99 15.27 -3.15
C GLU A 91 -5.94 16.72 -2.65
N GLN A 92 -7.08 17.29 -2.22
CA GLN A 92 -7.11 18.61 -1.59
C GLN A 92 -6.30 18.66 -0.29
N ALA A 93 -6.45 17.64 0.56
CA ALA A 93 -5.65 17.51 1.78
C ALA A 93 -4.16 17.40 1.44
N ALA A 94 -3.79 16.59 0.45
CA ALA A 94 -2.41 16.45 0.02
C ALA A 94 -1.81 17.72 -0.60
N ALA A 95 -2.62 18.52 -1.30
CA ALA A 95 -2.23 19.82 -1.82
C ALA A 95 -2.02 20.86 -0.70
N ALA A 96 -2.82 20.79 0.38
CA ALA A 96 -2.63 21.62 1.57
C ALA A 96 -1.34 21.24 2.32
N GLY A 97 -1.06 19.95 2.44
CA GLY A 97 0.20 19.47 3.00
C GLY A 97 0.21 18.00 3.40
N LEU A 98 1.38 17.54 3.82
CA LEU A 98 1.57 16.14 4.21
C LEU A 98 0.91 15.82 5.56
N ALA A 99 0.82 16.81 6.45
CA ALA A 99 0.13 16.66 7.73
C ALA A 99 -1.37 16.46 7.52
N GLU A 100 -1.97 17.19 6.58
CA GLU A 100 -3.37 17.14 6.19
C GLU A 100 -3.70 15.80 5.51
N ALA A 101 -2.90 15.34 4.55
CA ALA A 101 -3.09 14.02 3.94
C ALA A 101 -3.00 12.88 4.96
N ARG A 102 -2.00 12.93 5.86
CA ARG A 102 -1.86 11.94 6.95
C ARG A 102 -3.02 12.05 7.93
N GLY A 103 -3.39 13.26 8.33
CA GLY A 103 -4.47 13.54 9.26
C GLY A 103 -5.80 13.01 8.75
N MET A 104 -6.14 13.25 7.48
CA MET A 104 -7.36 12.73 6.85
C MET A 104 -7.38 11.20 6.87
N LEU A 105 -6.33 10.55 6.36
CA LEU A 105 -6.26 9.09 6.26
C LEU A 105 -6.27 8.41 7.63
N LEU A 106 -5.54 8.93 8.60
CA LEU A 106 -5.47 8.37 9.95
C LEU A 106 -6.74 8.64 10.77
N SER A 107 -7.42 9.78 10.54
CA SER A 107 -8.74 10.05 11.12
C SER A 107 -9.77 9.05 10.62
N ILE A 108 -9.89 8.90 9.29
CA ILE A 108 -10.83 7.95 8.67
C ILE A 108 -10.52 6.52 9.12
N ALA A 109 -9.25 6.16 9.23
CA ALA A 109 -8.87 4.83 9.69
C ALA A 109 -9.08 4.58 11.20
N GLY A 110 -9.46 5.60 11.98
CA GLY A 110 -9.69 5.49 13.42
C GLY A 110 -8.40 5.34 14.24
N PHE A 111 -7.27 5.83 13.73
CA PHE A 111 -5.95 5.73 14.39
C PHE A 111 -5.54 6.98 15.16
N LEU A 112 -6.33 8.07 15.10
CA LEU A 112 -6.06 9.29 15.86
C LEU A 112 -6.93 9.35 17.13
N PRO A 113 -6.37 9.75 18.29
CA PRO A 113 -4.97 10.15 18.52
C PRO A 113 -3.99 8.98 18.37
N LEU A 114 -2.81 9.26 17.82
CA LEU A 114 -1.86 8.25 17.38
C LEU A 114 -1.03 7.74 18.56
N ALA A 115 -1.16 6.46 18.89
CA ALA A 115 -0.32 5.83 19.90
C ALA A 115 1.18 5.93 19.51
N PRO A 116 2.10 6.23 20.45
CA PRO A 116 3.53 6.38 20.15
C PRO A 116 4.16 5.17 19.44
N ALA A 117 3.72 3.95 19.78
CA ALA A 117 4.16 2.73 19.11
C ALA A 117 3.75 2.69 17.63
N HIS A 118 2.55 3.17 17.29
CA HIS A 118 2.10 3.26 15.92
C HIS A 118 2.84 4.34 15.12
N ALA A 119 3.13 5.49 15.75
CA ALA A 119 3.96 6.53 15.15
C ALA A 119 5.36 6.01 14.80
N MET A 120 6.00 5.28 15.72
CA MET A 120 7.30 4.64 15.49
C MET A 120 7.25 3.61 14.35
N LEU A 121 6.22 2.77 14.29
CA LEU A 121 6.05 1.79 13.19
C LEU A 121 5.87 2.47 11.83
N ALA A 122 5.20 3.63 11.82
CA ALA A 122 5.00 4.46 10.65
C ALA A 122 6.21 5.35 10.30
N ASP A 123 7.27 5.29 11.11
CA ASP A 123 8.47 6.12 10.95
C ASP A 123 8.14 7.62 10.96
N LEU A 124 7.17 8.01 11.81
CA LEU A 124 6.75 9.39 12.04
C LEU A 124 7.45 9.93 13.29
N THR A 125 8.01 11.14 13.17
CA THR A 125 8.54 11.85 14.34
C THR A 125 7.38 12.28 15.25
N PRO A 126 7.64 12.59 16.54
CA PRO A 126 6.61 13.16 17.42
C PRO A 126 5.96 14.43 16.84
N ALA A 127 6.74 15.26 16.13
CA ALA A 127 6.22 16.46 15.45
C ALA A 127 5.31 16.11 14.28
N ASP A 128 5.68 15.11 13.46
CA ASP A 128 4.80 14.62 12.37
C ASP A 128 3.48 14.08 12.91
N ALA A 129 3.53 13.31 14.00
CA ALA A 129 2.35 12.72 14.63
C ALA A 129 1.42 13.81 15.19
N ALA A 130 1.97 14.78 15.92
CA ALA A 130 1.21 15.91 16.45
C ALA A 130 0.59 16.77 15.34
N ALA A 131 1.32 17.03 14.25
CA ALA A 131 0.80 17.78 13.11
C ALA A 131 -0.35 17.03 12.41
N ALA A 132 -0.22 15.71 12.22
CA ALA A 132 -1.28 14.89 11.64
C ALA A 132 -2.52 14.81 12.56
N GLU A 133 -2.32 14.76 13.88
CA GLU A 133 -3.41 14.81 14.87
C GLU A 133 -4.17 16.13 14.80
N GLN A 134 -3.46 17.26 14.79
CA GLN A 134 -4.06 18.57 14.69
C GLN A 134 -4.85 18.72 13.38
N ALA A 135 -4.22 18.40 12.24
CA ALA A 135 -4.88 18.47 10.94
C ALA A 135 -6.09 17.51 10.85
N GLY A 136 -5.98 16.31 11.41
CA GLY A 136 -7.06 15.34 11.47
C GLY A 136 -8.26 15.82 12.30
N ALA A 137 -8.01 16.49 13.43
CA ALA A 137 -9.05 17.07 14.27
C ALA A 137 -9.82 18.18 13.54
N ASP A 138 -9.11 19.03 12.79
CA ASP A 138 -9.73 20.10 12.01
C ASP A 138 -10.53 19.55 10.82
N LEU A 139 -9.97 18.61 10.07
CA LEU A 139 -10.67 17.96 8.95
C LEU A 139 -11.88 17.15 9.40
N THR A 140 -11.80 16.43 10.52
CA THR A 140 -12.95 15.69 11.06
C THR A 140 -14.10 16.62 11.41
N ARG A 141 -13.81 17.81 11.94
CA ARG A 141 -14.80 18.84 12.26
C ARG A 141 -15.45 19.40 10.99
N ASP A 142 -14.64 19.71 9.99
CA ASP A 142 -15.06 20.41 8.77
C ASP A 142 -15.78 19.47 7.79
N TRP A 143 -15.34 18.21 7.69
CA TRP A 143 -15.81 17.23 6.70
C TRP A 143 -16.70 16.14 7.27
N ARG A 144 -16.88 16.08 8.60
CA ARG A 144 -17.65 15.02 9.30
C ARG A 144 -17.22 13.62 8.86
N LEU A 145 -15.91 13.38 8.93
CA LEU A 145 -15.31 12.12 8.48
C LEU A 145 -15.81 10.94 9.32
N ASP A 146 -16.43 9.97 8.67
CA ASP A 146 -16.77 8.69 9.30
C ASP A 146 -15.52 7.84 9.52
N GLN A 147 -15.43 7.24 10.70
CA GLN A 147 -14.29 6.39 11.05
C GLN A 147 -14.56 4.93 10.70
N VAL A 148 -13.47 4.23 10.37
CA VAL A 148 -13.43 2.78 10.28
C VAL A 148 -13.36 2.21 11.69
N GLU A 149 -14.20 1.21 11.97
CA GLU A 149 -14.24 0.55 13.27
C GLU A 149 -12.90 -0.14 13.58
N GLY A 150 -12.37 0.07 14.79
CA GLY A 150 -11.06 -0.46 15.18
C GLY A 150 -10.92 -2.00 15.05
N GLY A 151 -12.03 -2.74 15.20
CA GLY A 151 -12.06 -4.20 15.15
C GLY A 151 -11.71 -4.81 13.79
N VAL A 152 -11.77 -4.02 12.70
CA VAL A 152 -11.42 -4.53 11.36
C VAL A 152 -9.91 -4.63 11.13
N TRP A 153 -9.11 -3.95 11.97
CA TRP A 153 -7.66 -3.89 11.80
C TRP A 153 -6.96 -5.05 12.51
N VAL A 154 -6.14 -5.79 11.76
CA VAL A 154 -5.19 -6.74 12.31
C VAL A 154 -3.88 -6.03 12.61
N LEU A 155 -3.67 -5.70 13.89
CA LEU A 155 -2.47 -4.98 14.36
C LEU A 155 -1.38 -5.93 14.89
N ASN A 156 -1.78 -7.10 15.41
CA ASN A 156 -0.88 -8.07 16.02
C ASN A 156 -0.27 -9.05 15.01
N ARG A 157 0.96 -9.50 15.28
CA ARG A 157 1.71 -10.46 14.43
C ARG A 157 1.85 -10.01 12.98
N VAL A 158 1.80 -8.70 12.74
CA VAL A 158 2.07 -8.06 11.45
C VAL A 158 3.50 -7.55 11.48
N ARG A 159 4.27 -7.81 10.42
CA ARG A 159 5.63 -7.26 10.31
C ARG A 159 5.55 -5.73 10.32
N PRO A 160 6.50 -4.99 10.92
CA PRO A 160 6.45 -3.53 10.98
C PRO A 160 6.19 -2.85 9.63
N ALA A 161 6.81 -3.36 8.57
CA ALA A 161 6.62 -2.86 7.20
C ALA A 161 5.18 -3.00 6.66
N ASN A 162 4.35 -3.86 7.25
CA ASN A 162 2.97 -4.14 6.84
C ASN A 162 1.93 -3.54 7.79
N HIS A 163 2.34 -2.79 8.82
CA HIS A 163 1.40 -2.18 9.75
C HIS A 163 0.49 -1.17 9.02
N PRO A 164 -0.84 -1.15 9.26
CA PRO A 164 -1.76 -0.30 8.51
C PRO A 164 -1.44 1.18 8.61
N VAL A 165 -1.05 1.67 9.80
CA VAL A 165 -0.63 3.08 9.98
C VAL A 165 0.55 3.45 9.08
N ARG A 166 1.56 2.57 8.96
CA ARG A 166 2.70 2.80 8.07
C ARG A 166 2.28 2.82 6.60
N ARG A 167 1.31 1.98 6.23
CA ARG A 167 0.78 1.89 4.86
C ARG A 167 -0.06 3.10 4.48
N LEU A 168 -0.87 3.61 5.40
CA LEU A 168 -1.62 4.86 5.22
C LEU A 168 -0.68 6.06 5.15
N ALA A 169 0.35 6.13 6.00
CA ALA A 169 1.39 7.15 5.91
C ALA A 169 2.12 7.11 4.55
N ALA A 170 2.42 5.90 4.04
CA ALA A 170 3.02 5.76 2.71
C ALA A 170 2.09 6.23 1.59
N PHE A 171 0.78 5.99 1.72
CA PHE A 171 -0.20 6.49 0.76
C PHE A 171 -0.34 8.02 0.81
N ALA A 172 -0.27 8.62 1.99
CA ALA A 172 -0.21 10.07 2.15
C ALA A 172 1.01 10.67 1.43
N ASP A 173 2.19 10.03 1.53
CA ASP A 173 3.38 10.47 0.80
C ASP A 173 3.16 10.40 -0.72
N ILE A 174 2.56 9.31 -1.22
CA ILE A 174 2.20 9.13 -2.65
C ILE A 174 1.26 10.23 -3.13
N LEU A 175 0.19 10.50 -2.39
CA LEU A 175 -0.76 11.58 -2.70
C LEU A 175 -0.07 12.95 -2.70
N ARG A 176 0.84 13.19 -1.74
CA ARG A 176 1.59 14.44 -1.65
C ARG A 176 2.49 14.66 -2.86
N VAL A 177 3.14 13.61 -3.36
CA VAL A 177 3.96 13.68 -4.57
C VAL A 177 3.10 13.90 -5.82
N ALA A 178 1.90 13.32 -5.84
CA ALA A 178 0.94 13.48 -6.95
C ALA A 178 0.08 14.75 -6.86
N ALA A 179 0.24 15.58 -5.83
CA ALA A 179 -0.69 16.67 -5.52
C ALA A 179 -0.86 17.71 -6.64
N THR A 180 0.16 17.91 -7.47
CA THR A 180 0.13 18.88 -8.58
C THR A 180 -0.77 18.41 -9.74
N ASP A 181 -0.65 17.14 -10.14
CA ASP A 181 -1.32 16.60 -11.33
C ASP A 181 -2.53 15.72 -10.98
N GLY A 182 -2.77 15.48 -9.69
CA GLY A 182 -3.69 14.48 -9.18
C GLY A 182 -3.11 13.05 -9.30
N LEU A 183 -3.65 12.13 -8.52
CA LEU A 183 -3.17 10.75 -8.43
C LEU A 183 -3.21 10.04 -9.78
N LEU A 184 -4.33 10.17 -10.50
CA LEU A 184 -4.50 9.55 -11.82
C LEU A 184 -3.56 10.15 -12.86
N GLY A 185 -3.48 11.48 -12.93
CA GLY A 185 -2.61 12.19 -13.88
C GLY A 185 -1.15 11.82 -13.69
N THR A 186 -0.67 11.84 -12.44
CA THR A 186 0.70 11.42 -12.12
C THR A 186 0.97 9.96 -12.49
N MET A 187 0.03 9.05 -12.24
CA MET A 187 0.23 7.63 -12.55
C MET A 187 0.20 7.33 -14.05
N LEU A 188 -0.66 7.98 -14.82
CA LEU A 188 -0.68 7.85 -16.28
C LEU A 188 0.59 8.39 -16.95
N ALA A 189 1.31 9.30 -16.29
CA ALA A 189 2.60 9.81 -16.78
C ALA A 189 3.78 8.85 -16.54
N ILE A 190 3.59 7.76 -15.77
CA ILE A 190 4.65 6.78 -15.52
C ILE A 190 4.85 5.90 -16.78
N PRO A 191 6.07 5.84 -17.35
CA PRO A 191 6.31 5.04 -18.56
C PRO A 191 6.07 3.54 -18.31
N VAL A 192 5.21 2.93 -19.13
CA VAL A 192 4.88 1.49 -19.07
C VAL A 192 5.86 0.61 -19.82
N ASP A 193 6.65 1.18 -20.72
CA ASP A 193 7.68 0.51 -21.53
C ASP A 193 8.95 0.17 -20.72
N ARG A 194 9.08 0.70 -19.50
CA ARG A 194 10.20 0.43 -18.60
C ARG A 194 9.76 -0.43 -17.42
N PRO A 195 10.21 -1.70 -17.33
CA PRO A 195 9.73 -2.67 -16.33
C PRO A 195 9.90 -2.25 -14.87
N ASP A 196 10.77 -1.28 -14.57
CA ASP A 196 11.08 -0.80 -13.22
C ASP A 196 10.60 0.63 -12.94
N ALA A 197 9.97 1.31 -13.90
CA ALA A 197 9.55 2.71 -13.74
C ALA A 197 8.58 2.87 -12.57
N TRP A 198 7.54 2.04 -12.52
CA TRP A 198 6.57 2.00 -11.42
C TRP A 198 7.22 1.75 -10.06
N ARG A 199 8.08 0.74 -9.95
CA ARG A 199 8.80 0.45 -8.70
C ARG A 199 9.65 1.65 -8.26
N ARG A 200 10.44 2.22 -9.18
CA ARG A 200 11.31 3.36 -8.86
C ARG A 200 10.50 4.56 -8.41
N TRP A 201 9.43 4.87 -9.12
CA TRP A 201 8.55 5.97 -8.77
C TRP A 201 7.93 5.76 -7.38
N LEU A 202 7.37 4.58 -7.11
CA LEU A 202 6.76 4.26 -5.80
C LEU A 202 7.76 4.36 -4.64
N LEU A 203 9.00 3.92 -4.84
CA LEU A 203 10.06 4.02 -3.82
C LEU A 203 10.55 5.45 -3.60
N ALA A 204 10.60 6.26 -4.67
CA ALA A 204 10.92 7.67 -4.57
C ALA A 204 9.77 8.45 -3.89
N ALA A 205 8.52 8.07 -4.19
CA ALA A 205 7.33 8.72 -3.65
C ALA A 205 7.13 8.41 -2.16
N SER A 206 7.43 7.18 -1.72
CA SER A 206 7.43 6.86 -0.29
C SER A 206 8.50 5.83 0.08
N PRO A 207 9.51 6.22 0.88
CA PRO A 207 10.48 5.26 1.42
C PRO A 207 9.83 4.27 2.41
N ARG A 208 8.64 4.57 2.95
CA ARG A 208 7.92 3.73 3.93
C ARG A 208 7.34 2.46 3.30
N LEU A 209 7.10 2.48 1.99
CA LEU A 209 6.47 1.41 1.24
C LEU A 209 7.35 0.14 1.24
N GLY A 210 8.65 0.31 1.02
CA GLY A 210 9.62 -0.76 0.87
C GLY A 210 9.51 -1.51 -0.47
N ARG A 211 10.63 -2.10 -0.93
CA ARG A 211 10.75 -2.70 -2.27
C ARG A 211 9.69 -3.75 -2.58
N SER A 212 9.47 -4.70 -1.68
CA SER A 212 8.51 -5.78 -1.88
C SER A 212 7.09 -5.27 -2.12
N ARG A 213 6.67 -4.18 -1.46
CA ARG A 213 5.33 -3.61 -1.68
C ARG A 213 5.27 -2.80 -2.97
N ALA A 214 6.33 -2.05 -3.30
CA ALA A 214 6.41 -1.36 -4.58
C ALA A 214 6.25 -2.35 -5.76
N ASP A 215 6.94 -3.50 -5.69
CA ASP A 215 6.81 -4.58 -6.68
C ASP A 215 5.39 -5.15 -6.72
N GLN A 216 4.75 -5.33 -5.56
CA GLN A 216 3.37 -5.81 -5.53
C GLN A 216 2.42 -4.80 -6.15
N ILE A 217 2.49 -3.51 -5.80
CA ILE A 217 1.60 -2.49 -6.38
C ILE A 217 1.79 -2.44 -7.90
N ALA A 218 3.03 -2.40 -8.40
CA ALA A 218 3.32 -2.35 -9.83
C ALA A 218 2.79 -3.54 -10.66
N VAL A 219 2.47 -4.67 -10.01
CA VAL A 219 1.88 -5.85 -10.67
C VAL A 219 0.37 -5.92 -10.46
N ASN A 220 -0.15 -5.24 -9.44
CA ASN A 220 -1.52 -5.42 -8.96
C ASN A 220 -2.46 -4.25 -9.26
N VAL A 221 -1.92 -3.10 -9.65
CA VAL A 221 -2.60 -1.85 -9.93
C VAL A 221 -2.06 -1.35 -11.26
#